data_AF-A0A960J7K6-F1
#
_entry.id   AF-A0A960J7K6-F1
#
_cell.length_a   1.000
_cell.length_b   1.000
_cell.length_c   1.000
_cell.angle_alpha   90.00
_cell.angle_beta   90.00
_cell.angle_gamma   90.00
#
_symmetry.space_group_name_H-M   'P 1'
#
loop_
_entity.id
_entity.type
_entity.pdbx_description
1 polymer ?
#
loop_
_entity_poly.entity_id
_entity_poly.type
_entity_poly.pdbx_seq_one_letter_code
_entity_poly.pdbx_strand_id
1 'polypeptide(L)'
;MWRLLLILSFVVPVAGARVDKDVVYGMRSGLALLMDVYYPEQPNGCGVVMIPGSGWHAPLEYDAKPLKESGFAKLWAPALVKAGYTVFVINHRAAPRFQHPAAVEDAQRAVRYVRAHAEFYHVDPQRLGGIGSSSGGHLISMLGVVDAPGKPAADDPVERESGKLQVIVANAAPTNLTNAASGSPASYLGTRLHVNDGPATPEFERYWEASPVAHVSPDDAPFLLIHGDADIRVPFERSVEFQDMLQKVGVEAKLLRIAGGGHGASFPGAENPPDYLAAAVAWFDEKLKPESGLLPVDCSSDSNVERDVVFGMVSGGALLMDVYRPEKPNGYAVIHITGSGWHTSLAPGAAQQKASAQVRIFGKPLVDAGYTVFAVNHRTASFHKYPAQVEDVQRAVRFVRHNAARWGVKADRIGGVGGSSGGHLTAMLGFLDGKGDPDDPDPVNRESAKLQCILPWAPPMDLVAMNARFGNPTFSSWLGMRLMETDAETTAQHKLYREASPMQYISADDPPTLIVHGDADKAVPLAQSQEAVKKLRAAGVPAELIVVPGGAHGGQFPGKRADAPDYISAMVRWMDQHLKE
;
A
#
# COMPACT_ATOMS: atom_id res chain seq x y z
N MET A 1 -24.43 27.51 -54.24
CA MET A 1 -23.49 27.54 -53.09
C MET A 1 -24.10 26.77 -51.93
N TRP A 2 -23.78 25.48 -51.80
CA TRP A 2 -24.15 24.67 -50.63
C TRP A 2 -23.06 24.84 -49.55
N ARG A 3 -23.46 25.17 -48.31
CA ARG A 3 -22.59 25.11 -47.14
C ARG A 3 -22.83 23.78 -46.45
N LEU A 4 -21.81 22.91 -46.44
CA LEU A 4 -21.73 21.74 -45.58
C LEU A 4 -21.70 22.20 -44.11
N LEU A 5 -22.63 21.72 -43.29
CA LEU A 5 -22.45 21.65 -41.84
C LEU A 5 -21.73 20.33 -41.52
N LEU A 6 -20.49 20.42 -41.06
CA LEU A 6 -19.77 19.33 -40.40
C LEU A 6 -20.22 19.30 -38.94
N ILE A 7 -21.02 18.29 -38.58
CA ILE A 7 -21.26 17.92 -37.19
C ILE A 7 -20.07 17.05 -36.76
N LEU A 8 -19.12 17.62 -36.04
CA LEU A 8 -18.12 16.85 -35.30
C LEU A 8 -18.82 16.17 -34.13
N SER A 9 -18.99 14.84 -34.18
CA SER A 9 -19.27 14.07 -32.98
C SER A 9 -18.00 14.04 -32.14
N PHE A 10 -17.99 14.78 -31.03
CA PHE A 10 -17.04 14.52 -29.97
C PHE A 10 -17.44 13.21 -29.30
N VAL A 11 -16.69 12.15 -29.57
CA VAL A 11 -16.65 10.99 -28.67
C VAL A 11 -15.94 11.49 -27.41
N VAL A 12 -16.71 11.96 -26.44
CA VAL A 12 -16.23 12.09 -25.07
C VAL A 12 -15.92 10.67 -24.60
N PRO A 13 -14.69 10.36 -24.17
CA PRO A 13 -14.43 9.06 -23.54
C PRO A 13 -15.29 9.00 -22.28
N VAL A 14 -16.14 7.97 -22.18
CA VAL A 14 -16.77 7.62 -20.90
C VAL A 14 -15.64 7.37 -19.91
N ALA A 15 -15.57 8.16 -18.84
CA ALA A 15 -14.57 8.00 -17.80
C ALA A 15 -14.67 6.58 -17.23
N GLY A 16 -13.57 5.83 -17.23
CA GLY A 16 -13.53 4.51 -16.61
C GLY A 16 -13.62 4.64 -15.09
N ALA A 17 -14.26 3.67 -14.44
CA ALA A 17 -14.22 3.51 -12.99
C ALA A 17 -12.77 3.61 -12.47
N ARG A 18 -12.54 4.39 -11.41
CA ARG A 18 -11.22 4.48 -10.77
C ARG A 18 -10.80 3.10 -10.28
N VAL A 19 -9.55 2.73 -10.53
CA VAL A 19 -8.95 1.50 -10.01
C VAL A 19 -7.63 1.83 -9.32
N ASP A 20 -7.53 1.53 -8.03
CA ASP A 20 -6.26 1.56 -7.32
C ASP A 20 -5.61 0.18 -7.49
N LYS A 21 -4.48 0.13 -8.21
CA LYS A 21 -3.76 -1.11 -8.48
C LYS A 21 -2.71 -1.40 -7.41
N ASP A 22 -2.44 -2.69 -7.22
CA ASP A 22 -1.31 -3.19 -6.41
C ASP A 22 -1.30 -2.69 -4.96
N VAL A 23 -2.48 -2.53 -4.37
CA VAL A 23 -2.64 -2.22 -2.95
C VAL A 23 -2.14 -3.40 -2.13
N VAL A 24 -1.16 -3.16 -1.25
CA VAL A 24 -0.59 -4.19 -0.38
C VAL A 24 -1.50 -4.38 0.83
N TYR A 25 -2.14 -5.53 0.94
CA TYR A 25 -3.00 -5.87 2.08
C TYR A 25 -2.31 -6.75 3.13
N GLY A 26 -1.08 -7.20 2.84
CA GLY A 26 -0.25 -7.96 3.77
C GLY A 26 1.11 -8.31 3.18
N MET A 27 2.03 -8.75 4.05
CA MET A 27 3.35 -9.25 3.67
C MET A 27 3.55 -10.62 4.31
N ARG A 28 4.02 -11.62 3.57
CA ARG A 28 4.39 -12.93 4.14
C ARG A 28 5.54 -13.58 3.40
N SER A 29 6.58 -13.99 4.14
CA SER A 29 7.75 -14.66 3.59
C SER A 29 8.41 -13.90 2.42
N GLY A 30 8.45 -12.57 2.50
CA GLY A 30 9.01 -11.70 1.46
C GLY A 30 8.10 -11.45 0.25
N LEU A 31 6.86 -11.96 0.26
CA LEU A 31 5.86 -11.69 -0.77
C LEU A 31 4.88 -10.62 -0.31
N ALA A 32 4.62 -9.65 -1.18
CA ALA A 32 3.50 -8.74 -1.06
C ALA A 32 2.21 -9.43 -1.48
N LEU A 33 1.21 -9.37 -0.62
CA LEU A 33 -0.15 -9.76 -0.93
C LEU A 33 -0.88 -8.55 -1.50
N LEU A 34 -1.26 -8.63 -2.77
CA LEU A 34 -1.74 -7.49 -3.54
C LEU A 34 -3.22 -7.63 -3.87
N MET A 35 -3.94 -6.51 -3.83
CA MET A 35 -5.30 -6.37 -4.37
C MET A 35 -5.38 -5.22 -5.35
N ASP A 36 -6.37 -5.27 -6.24
CA ASP A 36 -6.85 -4.13 -7.01
C ASP A 36 -8.21 -3.71 -6.46
N VAL A 37 -8.40 -2.41 -6.24
CA VAL A 37 -9.63 -1.84 -5.69
C VAL A 37 -10.34 -1.06 -6.79
N TYR A 38 -11.52 -1.53 -7.17
CA TYR A 38 -12.36 -0.89 -8.18
C TYR A 38 -13.44 -0.07 -7.49
N TYR A 39 -13.51 1.22 -7.83
CA TYR A 39 -14.44 2.15 -7.22
C TYR A 39 -15.63 2.43 -8.14
N PRO A 40 -16.86 2.34 -7.63
CA PRO A 40 -18.05 2.76 -8.36
C PRO A 40 -18.12 4.29 -8.46
N GLU A 41 -18.71 4.79 -9.55
CA GLU A 41 -19.03 6.22 -9.67
C GLU A 41 -20.08 6.66 -8.64
N GLN A 42 -21.00 5.75 -8.30
CA GLN A 42 -22.05 5.95 -7.30
C GLN A 42 -21.93 4.85 -6.22
N PRO A 43 -21.12 5.06 -5.18
CA PRO A 43 -20.92 4.06 -4.14
C PRO A 43 -22.19 3.84 -3.32
N ASN A 44 -22.52 2.57 -3.09
CA ASN A 44 -23.65 2.14 -2.25
C ASN A 44 -23.24 1.84 -0.80
N GLY A 45 -21.97 2.09 -0.45
CA GLY A 45 -21.41 1.85 0.87
C GLY A 45 -21.11 0.39 1.20
N CYS A 46 -21.24 -0.55 0.26
CA CYS A 46 -20.96 -1.97 0.48
C CYS A 46 -19.68 -2.40 -0.26
N GLY A 47 -18.93 -3.33 0.35
CA GLY A 47 -17.70 -3.88 -0.22
C GLY A 47 -17.88 -5.33 -0.69
N VAL A 48 -17.20 -5.71 -1.78
CA VAL A 48 -17.15 -7.12 -2.25
C VAL A 48 -15.70 -7.56 -2.43
N VAL A 49 -15.27 -8.56 -1.67
CA VAL A 49 -13.97 -9.23 -1.88
C VAL A 49 -14.11 -10.28 -2.98
N MET A 50 -13.24 -10.20 -3.99
CA MET A 50 -13.26 -11.08 -5.15
C MET A 50 -12.00 -11.93 -5.26
N ILE A 51 -12.17 -13.24 -5.41
CA ILE A 51 -11.07 -14.20 -5.60
C ILE A 51 -11.27 -14.98 -6.91
N PRO A 52 -10.48 -14.69 -7.95
CA PRO A 52 -10.49 -15.47 -9.17
C PRO A 52 -10.03 -16.92 -9.00
N GLY A 53 -10.58 -17.83 -9.81
CA GLY A 53 -10.17 -19.23 -9.84
C GLY A 53 -8.86 -19.47 -10.60
N SER A 54 -7.99 -20.28 -10.02
CA SER A 54 -6.68 -20.63 -10.59
C SER A 54 -6.21 -22.06 -10.28
N GLY A 55 -7.04 -22.86 -9.61
CA GLY A 55 -6.60 -24.14 -9.03
C GLY A 55 -5.68 -23.98 -7.82
N TRP A 56 -5.74 -22.82 -7.14
CA TRP A 56 -4.80 -22.39 -6.09
C TRP A 56 -3.35 -22.17 -6.58
N HIS A 57 -3.11 -22.19 -7.90
CA HIS A 57 -1.82 -21.91 -8.50
C HIS A 57 -1.69 -20.45 -8.91
N ALA A 58 -0.45 -20.01 -9.12
CA ALA A 58 -0.13 -18.77 -9.81
C ALA A 58 0.98 -19.09 -10.83
N PRO A 59 1.02 -18.40 -11.97
CA PRO A 59 2.10 -18.59 -12.93
C PRO A 59 3.43 -18.13 -12.31
N LEU A 60 4.54 -18.78 -12.70
CA LEU A 60 5.87 -18.60 -12.08
C LEU A 60 6.81 -17.73 -12.93
N GLU A 61 6.36 -17.34 -14.12
CA GLU A 61 7.09 -16.53 -15.08
C GLU A 61 7.22 -15.08 -14.60
N TYR A 62 8.30 -14.39 -14.99
CA TYR A 62 8.54 -13.00 -14.58
C TYR A 62 7.50 -12.01 -15.11
N ASP A 63 6.86 -12.32 -16.24
CA ASP A 63 5.80 -11.55 -16.89
C ASP A 63 4.40 -12.16 -16.67
N ALA A 64 4.28 -13.08 -15.72
CA ALA A 64 3.03 -13.71 -15.35
C ALA A 64 1.96 -12.68 -15.01
N LYS A 65 0.77 -12.85 -15.60
CA LYS A 65 -0.38 -12.01 -15.23
C LYS A 65 -0.84 -12.36 -13.80
N PRO A 66 -0.99 -11.38 -12.92
CA PRO A 66 -1.55 -11.60 -11.59
C PRO A 66 -2.96 -12.18 -11.66
N LEU A 67 -3.35 -12.99 -10.66
CA LEU A 67 -4.67 -13.64 -10.61
C LEU A 67 -5.81 -12.61 -10.65
N LYS A 68 -5.61 -11.47 -9.99
CA LYS A 68 -6.53 -10.32 -9.99
C LYS A 68 -6.80 -9.68 -11.36
N GLU A 69 -6.00 -10.00 -12.40
CA GLU A 69 -6.22 -9.53 -13.78
C GLU A 69 -6.84 -10.59 -14.71
N SER A 70 -7.37 -11.68 -14.13
CA SER A 70 -8.01 -12.79 -14.84
C SER A 70 -9.26 -12.38 -15.64
N GLY A 71 -9.67 -13.25 -16.56
CA GLY A 71 -10.94 -13.09 -17.29
C GLY A 71 -12.16 -13.06 -16.37
N PHE A 72 -12.10 -13.73 -15.21
CA PHE A 72 -13.14 -13.66 -14.19
C PHE A 72 -13.27 -12.26 -13.62
N ALA A 73 -12.17 -11.66 -13.16
CA ALA A 73 -12.18 -10.29 -12.63
C ALA A 73 -12.69 -9.28 -13.67
N LYS A 74 -12.24 -9.42 -14.92
CA LYS A 74 -12.65 -8.54 -16.04
C LYS A 74 -14.14 -8.63 -16.37
N LEU A 75 -14.78 -9.77 -16.13
CA LEU A 75 -16.21 -9.94 -16.37
C LEU A 75 -17.04 -9.48 -15.16
N TRP A 76 -16.64 -9.88 -13.96
CA TRP A 76 -17.47 -9.75 -12.76
C TRP A 76 -17.28 -8.41 -12.03
N ALA A 77 -16.06 -7.87 -11.97
CA ALA A 77 -15.81 -6.62 -11.26
C ALA A 77 -16.58 -5.44 -11.88
N PRO A 78 -16.60 -5.24 -13.21
CA PRO A 78 -17.38 -4.15 -13.80
C PRO A 78 -18.89 -4.24 -13.53
N ALA A 79 -19.46 -5.45 -13.47
CA ALA A 79 -20.87 -5.64 -13.18
C ALA A 79 -21.23 -5.19 -11.76
N LEU A 80 -20.39 -5.54 -10.78
CA LEU A 80 -20.56 -5.15 -9.37
C LEU A 80 -20.29 -3.66 -9.15
N VAL A 81 -19.25 -3.12 -9.79
CA VAL A 81 -18.93 -1.68 -9.76
C VAL A 81 -20.07 -0.85 -10.35
N LYS A 82 -20.66 -1.30 -11.46
CA LYS A 82 -21.84 -0.65 -12.05
C LYS A 82 -23.07 -0.66 -11.12
N ALA A 83 -23.18 -1.67 -10.25
CA ALA A 83 -24.22 -1.77 -9.22
C ALA A 83 -23.91 -0.98 -7.93
N GLY A 84 -22.79 -0.25 -7.90
CA GLY A 84 -22.40 0.64 -6.81
C GLY A 84 -21.50 0.01 -5.74
N TYR A 85 -21.00 -1.21 -5.93
CA TYR A 85 -20.12 -1.87 -4.97
C TYR A 85 -18.66 -1.46 -5.17
N THR A 86 -17.94 -1.23 -4.07
CA THR A 86 -16.46 -1.19 -4.10
C THR A 86 -15.94 -2.63 -4.12
N VAL A 87 -15.15 -2.97 -5.15
CA VAL A 87 -14.71 -4.36 -5.38
C VAL A 87 -13.22 -4.51 -5.13
N PHE A 88 -12.85 -5.46 -4.28
CA PHE A 88 -11.47 -5.76 -3.88
C PHE A 88 -11.03 -7.08 -4.50
N VAL A 89 -10.32 -7.05 -5.62
CA VAL A 89 -9.85 -8.25 -6.33
C VAL A 89 -8.46 -8.63 -5.85
N ILE A 90 -8.31 -9.79 -5.21
CA ILE A 90 -7.06 -10.14 -4.51
C ILE A 90 -6.24 -11.20 -5.27
N ASN A 91 -4.92 -11.12 -5.13
CA ASN A 91 -4.02 -12.26 -5.26
C ASN A 91 -3.90 -12.97 -3.91
N HIS A 92 -3.45 -14.23 -3.91
CA HIS A 92 -3.12 -14.97 -2.70
C HIS A 92 -1.85 -15.80 -2.93
N ARG A 93 -1.22 -16.29 -1.86
CA ARG A 93 -0.11 -17.24 -1.95
C ARG A 93 -0.57 -18.51 -2.64
N ALA A 94 0.26 -19.02 -3.54
CA ALA A 94 -0.09 -20.12 -4.44
C ALA A 94 0.66 -21.41 -4.14
N ALA A 95 -0.02 -22.52 -4.43
CA ALA A 95 0.55 -23.86 -4.48
C ALA A 95 1.53 -24.01 -5.66
N PRO A 96 2.50 -24.95 -5.60
CA PRO A 96 2.80 -25.84 -4.47
C PRO A 96 3.62 -25.18 -3.37
N ARG A 97 4.15 -23.96 -3.59
CA ARG A 97 5.06 -23.30 -2.65
C ARG A 97 4.40 -23.01 -1.31
N PHE A 98 3.15 -22.60 -1.33
CA PHE A 98 2.35 -22.38 -0.12
C PHE A 98 1.13 -23.29 -0.18
N GLN A 99 1.02 -24.15 0.82
CA GLN A 99 -0.04 -25.15 0.94
C GLN A 99 -1.11 -24.65 1.92
N HIS A 100 -2.26 -25.34 1.96
CA HIS A 100 -3.29 -25.10 2.96
C HIS A 100 -2.70 -25.01 4.38
N PRO A 101 -3.08 -24.00 5.20
CA PRO A 101 -4.17 -23.03 5.00
C PRO A 101 -3.76 -21.69 4.37
N ALA A 102 -2.58 -21.55 3.78
CA ALA A 102 -2.00 -20.25 3.40
C ALA A 102 -2.93 -19.32 2.61
N ALA A 103 -3.58 -19.82 1.56
CA ALA A 103 -4.48 -19.01 0.73
C ALA A 103 -5.77 -18.58 1.47
N VAL A 104 -6.25 -19.38 2.43
CA VAL A 104 -7.40 -19.02 3.28
C VAL A 104 -7.00 -17.90 4.24
N GLU A 105 -5.83 -18.01 4.86
CA GLU A 105 -5.28 -16.96 5.74
C GLU A 105 -5.11 -15.64 4.99
N ASP A 106 -4.65 -15.69 3.73
CA ASP A 106 -4.49 -14.50 2.89
C ASP A 106 -5.85 -13.87 2.55
N ALA A 107 -6.84 -14.67 2.19
CA ALA A 107 -8.20 -14.19 1.95
C ALA A 107 -8.82 -13.55 3.22
N GLN A 108 -8.65 -14.18 4.38
CA GLN A 108 -9.08 -13.60 5.66
C GLN A 108 -8.35 -12.29 5.97
N ARG A 109 -7.02 -12.24 5.73
CA ARG A 109 -6.21 -11.01 5.88
C ARG A 109 -6.72 -9.89 4.99
N ALA A 110 -7.15 -10.19 3.76
CA ALA A 110 -7.75 -9.20 2.86
C ALA A 110 -9.07 -8.65 3.40
N VAL A 111 -9.97 -9.51 3.91
CA VAL A 111 -11.23 -9.06 4.54
C VAL A 111 -10.95 -8.18 5.74
N ARG A 112 -10.03 -8.60 6.61
CA ARG A 112 -9.58 -7.81 7.76
C ARG A 112 -9.04 -6.44 7.33
N TYR A 113 -8.24 -6.42 6.26
CA TYR A 113 -7.66 -5.19 5.72
C TYR A 113 -8.75 -4.24 5.22
N VAL A 114 -9.73 -4.74 4.46
CA VAL A 114 -10.87 -3.94 4.01
C VAL A 114 -11.65 -3.40 5.22
N ARG A 115 -11.88 -4.22 6.25
CA ARG A 115 -12.59 -3.82 7.46
C ARG A 115 -11.84 -2.74 8.25
N ALA A 116 -10.53 -2.89 8.43
CA ALA A 116 -9.68 -1.92 9.14
C ALA A 116 -9.54 -0.58 8.39
N HIS A 117 -9.77 -0.58 7.08
CA HIS A 117 -9.67 0.59 6.21
C HIS A 117 -11.03 0.98 5.60
N ALA A 118 -12.13 0.54 6.20
CA ALA A 118 -13.47 0.68 5.65
C ALA A 118 -13.86 2.15 5.40
N GLU A 119 -13.46 3.04 6.31
CA GLU A 119 -13.61 4.49 6.19
C GLU A 119 -12.91 5.03 4.93
N PHE A 120 -11.67 4.61 4.69
CA PHE A 120 -10.87 5.04 3.52
C PHE A 120 -11.52 4.60 2.20
N TYR A 121 -12.09 3.40 2.18
CA TYR A 121 -12.75 2.86 0.98
C TYR A 121 -14.21 3.27 0.85
N HIS A 122 -14.74 4.07 1.79
CA HIS A 122 -16.14 4.44 1.87
C HIS A 122 -17.09 3.23 1.83
N VAL A 123 -16.71 2.15 2.53
CA VAL A 123 -17.53 0.95 2.73
C VAL A 123 -17.88 0.78 4.20
N ASP A 124 -19.02 0.17 4.48
CA ASP A 124 -19.41 -0.22 5.83
C ASP A 124 -18.66 -1.52 6.22
N PRO A 125 -17.88 -1.52 7.32
CA PRO A 125 -17.12 -2.70 7.76
C PRO A 125 -17.99 -3.91 8.11
N GLN A 126 -19.29 -3.72 8.30
CA GLN A 126 -20.29 -4.76 8.57
C GLN A 126 -21.05 -5.20 7.31
N ARG A 127 -20.74 -4.66 6.12
CA ARG A 127 -21.45 -4.98 4.87
C ARG A 127 -20.47 -5.42 3.78
N LEU A 128 -19.77 -6.52 4.07
CA LEU A 128 -18.78 -7.11 3.17
C LEU A 128 -19.27 -8.44 2.61
N GLY A 129 -19.40 -8.51 1.28
CA GLY A 129 -19.70 -9.73 0.55
C GLY A 129 -18.44 -10.38 -0.05
N GLY A 130 -18.57 -11.65 -0.45
CA GLY A 130 -17.52 -12.39 -1.12
C GLY A 130 -17.98 -13.01 -2.43
N ILE A 131 -17.13 -12.97 -3.46
CA ILE A 131 -17.36 -13.72 -4.70
C ILE A 131 -16.10 -14.39 -5.23
N GLY A 132 -16.22 -15.65 -5.66
CA GLY A 132 -15.10 -16.33 -6.30
C GLY A 132 -15.51 -17.40 -7.29
N SER A 133 -14.56 -17.82 -8.12
CA SER A 133 -14.74 -18.92 -9.09
C SER A 133 -13.81 -20.08 -8.80
N SER A 134 -14.27 -21.33 -8.99
CA SER A 134 -13.44 -22.53 -8.85
C SER A 134 -12.68 -22.53 -7.51
N SER A 135 -11.36 -22.65 -7.51
CA SER A 135 -10.53 -22.52 -6.29
C SER A 135 -10.73 -21.21 -5.52
N GLY A 136 -10.99 -20.09 -6.19
CA GLY A 136 -11.33 -18.82 -5.54
C GLY A 136 -12.73 -18.82 -4.93
N GLY A 137 -13.66 -19.54 -5.56
CA GLY A 137 -14.99 -19.83 -5.00
C GLY A 137 -14.88 -20.72 -3.77
N HIS A 138 -13.98 -21.70 -3.76
CA HIS A 138 -13.63 -22.48 -2.57
C HIS A 138 -13.11 -21.60 -1.44
N LEU A 139 -12.15 -20.70 -1.72
CA LEU A 139 -11.61 -19.79 -0.70
C LEU A 139 -12.69 -18.85 -0.14
N ILE A 140 -13.54 -18.29 -1.00
CA ILE A 140 -14.68 -17.49 -0.56
C ILE A 140 -15.69 -18.31 0.25
N SER A 141 -15.95 -19.57 -0.12
CA SER A 141 -16.78 -20.46 0.69
C SER A 141 -16.17 -20.73 2.06
N MET A 142 -14.85 -20.94 2.17
CA MET A 142 -14.17 -21.07 3.45
C MET A 142 -14.36 -19.83 4.34
N LEU A 143 -14.33 -18.63 3.77
CA LEU A 143 -14.60 -17.38 4.50
C LEU A 143 -16.05 -17.25 5.00
N GLY A 144 -16.99 -17.99 4.39
CA GLY A 144 -18.40 -18.03 4.80
C GLY A 144 -18.69 -18.98 5.96
N VAL A 145 -17.90 -20.06 6.10
CA VAL A 145 -18.15 -21.17 7.04
C VAL A 145 -17.10 -21.33 8.14
N VAL A 146 -15.87 -20.85 7.92
CA VAL A 146 -14.81 -20.91 8.95
C VAL A 146 -14.83 -19.62 9.75
N ASP A 147 -15.00 -19.74 11.07
CA ASP A 147 -14.91 -18.59 11.96
C ASP A 147 -13.48 -18.01 11.95
N ALA A 148 -13.42 -16.69 11.97
CA ALA A 148 -12.17 -15.94 11.82
C ALA A 148 -12.19 -14.70 12.73
N PRO A 149 -12.36 -14.88 14.06
CA PRO A 149 -12.50 -13.76 14.97
C PRO A 149 -11.23 -12.89 14.92
N GLY A 150 -11.44 -11.60 15.13
CA GLY A 150 -10.33 -10.68 15.33
C GLY A 150 -9.57 -11.01 16.60
N LYS A 151 -8.29 -10.63 16.65
CA LYS A 151 -7.41 -10.81 17.80
C LYS A 151 -7.23 -9.46 18.51
N PRO A 152 -8.00 -9.14 19.58
CA PRO A 152 -8.01 -7.78 20.15
C PRO A 152 -6.64 -7.29 20.63
N ALA A 153 -5.78 -8.20 21.07
CA ALA A 153 -4.44 -7.92 21.56
C ALA A 153 -3.35 -7.93 20.47
N ALA A 154 -3.71 -8.07 19.19
CA ALA A 154 -2.71 -8.08 18.12
C ALA A 154 -2.03 -6.71 17.97
N ASP A 155 -0.71 -6.71 17.74
CA ASP A 155 0.05 -5.49 17.49
C ASP A 155 -0.36 -4.82 16.18
N ASP A 156 -0.61 -5.63 15.15
CA ASP A 156 -1.15 -5.19 13.86
C ASP A 156 -2.66 -4.89 14.01
N PRO A 157 -3.11 -3.63 13.85
CA PRO A 157 -4.52 -3.27 13.96
C PRO A 157 -5.41 -4.06 13.01
N VAL A 158 -4.89 -4.49 11.86
CA VAL A 158 -5.68 -5.28 10.92
C VAL A 158 -5.99 -6.67 11.48
N GLU A 159 -5.08 -7.27 12.24
CA GLU A 159 -5.34 -8.58 12.86
C GLU A 159 -6.38 -8.52 13.99
N ARG A 160 -6.75 -7.31 14.46
CA ARG A 160 -7.83 -7.11 15.43
C ARG A 160 -9.21 -7.22 14.81
N GLU A 161 -9.31 -7.11 13.49
CA GLU A 161 -10.57 -7.21 12.77
C GLU A 161 -10.97 -8.67 12.51
N SER A 162 -12.27 -8.90 12.42
CA SER A 162 -12.80 -10.19 11.96
C SER A 162 -12.42 -10.44 10.50
N GLY A 163 -12.24 -11.70 10.12
CA GLY A 163 -12.10 -12.15 8.73
C GLY A 163 -13.42 -12.61 8.08
N LYS A 164 -14.55 -12.54 8.81
CA LYS A 164 -15.85 -13.07 8.36
C LYS A 164 -16.53 -12.14 7.35
N LEU A 165 -17.13 -12.75 6.33
CA LEU A 165 -17.99 -12.08 5.33
C LEU A 165 -19.47 -12.28 5.68
N GLN A 166 -20.31 -11.36 5.22
CA GLN A 166 -21.75 -11.34 5.52
C GLN A 166 -22.61 -12.06 4.47
N VAL A 167 -22.09 -12.27 3.26
CA VAL A 167 -22.80 -12.97 2.19
C VAL A 167 -21.82 -13.51 1.16
N ILE A 168 -22.13 -14.67 0.61
CA ILE A 168 -21.24 -15.41 -0.29
C ILE A 168 -21.91 -15.67 -1.64
N VAL A 169 -21.15 -15.46 -2.72
CA VAL A 169 -21.42 -15.95 -4.07
C VAL A 169 -20.29 -16.88 -4.51
N ALA A 170 -20.59 -18.16 -4.70
CA ALA A 170 -19.59 -19.17 -5.05
C ALA A 170 -19.87 -19.78 -6.43
N ASN A 171 -18.98 -19.53 -7.40
CA ASN A 171 -19.14 -19.98 -8.78
C ASN A 171 -18.32 -21.25 -9.03
N ALA A 172 -18.98 -22.36 -9.37
CA ALA A 172 -18.34 -23.66 -9.65
C ALA A 172 -17.28 -24.07 -8.61
N ALA A 173 -17.58 -23.82 -7.33
CA ALA A 173 -16.63 -23.99 -6.24
C ALA A 173 -16.49 -25.47 -5.82
N PRO A 174 -15.27 -26.02 -5.67
CA PRO A 174 -15.08 -27.32 -5.03
C PRO A 174 -15.30 -27.17 -3.52
N THR A 175 -16.38 -27.73 -3.01
CA THR A 175 -16.83 -27.60 -1.61
C THR A 175 -16.46 -28.80 -0.75
N ASN A 176 -16.16 -29.94 -1.37
CA ASN A 176 -15.64 -31.14 -0.74
C ASN A 176 -14.41 -31.65 -1.50
N LEU A 177 -13.22 -31.45 -0.92
CA LEU A 177 -11.95 -31.80 -1.54
C LEU A 177 -11.64 -33.30 -1.43
N THR A 178 -12.23 -34.06 -0.50
CA THR A 178 -11.98 -35.52 -0.39
C THR A 178 -12.38 -36.25 -1.68
N ASN A 179 -13.25 -35.65 -2.48
CA ASN A 179 -13.74 -36.19 -3.74
C ASN A 179 -12.88 -35.77 -4.95
N ALA A 180 -11.84 -34.96 -4.74
CA ALA A 180 -10.96 -34.40 -5.76
C ALA A 180 -9.48 -34.66 -5.42
N ALA A 181 -9.15 -35.92 -5.14
CA ALA A 181 -7.91 -36.37 -4.51
C ALA A 181 -6.61 -36.29 -5.35
N SER A 182 -6.62 -35.61 -6.51
CA SER A 182 -5.47 -35.58 -7.44
C SER A 182 -5.34 -34.25 -8.17
N GLY A 183 -4.17 -33.98 -8.77
CA GLY A 183 -3.93 -32.74 -9.50
C GLY A 183 -3.82 -31.51 -8.59
N SER A 184 -4.60 -30.46 -8.88
CA SER A 184 -4.50 -29.17 -8.18
C SER A 184 -4.79 -29.25 -6.68
N PRO A 185 -5.84 -29.94 -6.20
CA PRO A 185 -6.07 -30.15 -4.76
C PRO A 185 -4.89 -30.82 -4.05
N ALA A 186 -4.25 -31.83 -4.66
CA ALA A 186 -3.08 -32.47 -4.06
C ALA A 186 -1.87 -31.51 -3.95
N SER A 187 -1.68 -30.65 -4.94
CA SER A 187 -0.66 -29.60 -4.88
C SER A 187 -0.99 -28.53 -3.83
N TYR A 188 -2.27 -28.17 -3.67
CA TYR A 188 -2.74 -27.22 -2.67
C TYR A 188 -2.60 -27.75 -1.25
N LEU A 189 -2.84 -29.05 -1.05
CA LEU A 189 -2.77 -29.68 0.26
C LEU A 189 -1.36 -30.17 0.59
N GLY A 190 -0.50 -30.38 -0.41
CA GLY A 190 0.84 -30.91 -0.21
C GLY A 190 0.88 -32.42 -0.03
N THR A 191 -0.26 -33.09 -0.13
CA THR A 191 -0.39 -34.55 -0.05
C THR A 191 -1.47 -35.05 -1.01
N ARG A 192 -1.35 -36.31 -1.43
CA ARG A 192 -2.35 -37.00 -2.25
C ARG A 192 -3.23 -37.84 -1.33
N LEU A 193 -4.52 -37.89 -1.65
CA LEU A 193 -5.44 -38.81 -1.01
C LEU A 193 -5.59 -40.04 -1.92
N HIS A 194 -5.38 -41.24 -1.37
CA HIS A 194 -5.49 -42.50 -2.08
C HIS A 194 -6.85 -43.15 -1.79
N VAL A 195 -7.28 -44.07 -2.66
CA VAL A 195 -8.59 -44.77 -2.51
C VAL A 195 -8.72 -45.52 -1.18
N ASN A 196 -7.61 -45.94 -0.58
CA ASN A 196 -7.59 -46.65 0.69
C ASN A 196 -7.47 -45.72 1.92
N ASP A 197 -7.32 -44.40 1.70
CA ASP A 197 -7.21 -43.43 2.78
C ASP A 197 -8.60 -43.11 3.33
N GLY A 198 -8.95 -43.79 4.42
CA GLY A 198 -10.23 -43.60 5.10
C GLY A 198 -10.22 -42.39 6.07
N PRO A 199 -11.37 -42.09 6.71
CA PRO A 199 -11.52 -40.92 7.58
C PRO A 199 -10.55 -40.78 8.76
N ALA A 200 -9.86 -41.86 9.13
CA ALA A 200 -8.88 -41.86 10.21
C ALA A 200 -7.44 -41.54 9.75
N THR A 201 -7.20 -41.33 8.45
CA THR A 201 -5.85 -40.99 7.96
C THR A 201 -5.59 -39.49 8.05
N PRO A 202 -4.34 -39.07 8.32
CA PRO A 202 -3.94 -37.66 8.30
C PRO A 202 -4.22 -36.98 6.97
N GLU A 203 -4.10 -37.72 5.85
CA GLU A 203 -4.41 -37.23 4.52
C GLU A 203 -5.90 -36.89 4.40
N PHE A 204 -6.79 -37.79 4.85
CA PHE A 204 -8.22 -37.51 4.81
C PHE A 204 -8.57 -36.32 5.69
N GLU A 205 -8.07 -36.28 6.93
CA GLU A 205 -8.31 -35.18 7.87
C GLU A 205 -7.91 -33.83 7.26
N ARG A 206 -6.75 -33.76 6.60
CA ARG A 206 -6.29 -32.55 5.94
C ARG A 206 -7.17 -32.12 4.76
N TYR A 207 -7.66 -33.07 3.96
CA TYR A 207 -8.61 -32.78 2.87
C TYR A 207 -9.97 -32.34 3.43
N TRP A 208 -10.42 -32.96 4.52
CA TRP A 208 -11.67 -32.65 5.19
C TRP A 208 -11.62 -31.25 5.84
N GLU A 209 -10.58 -30.93 6.60
CA GLU A 209 -10.34 -29.60 7.18
C GLU A 209 -10.29 -28.51 6.09
N ALA A 210 -9.72 -28.82 4.92
CA ALA A 210 -9.68 -27.87 3.83
C ALA A 210 -11.02 -27.76 3.04
N SER A 211 -12.06 -28.51 3.40
CA SER A 211 -13.33 -28.55 2.68
C SER A 211 -14.40 -27.68 3.36
N PRO A 212 -15.02 -26.72 2.66
CA PRO A 212 -16.12 -25.93 3.22
C PRO A 212 -17.24 -26.76 3.87
N VAL A 213 -17.58 -27.92 3.30
CA VAL A 213 -18.61 -28.82 3.86
C VAL A 213 -18.32 -29.27 5.30
N ALA A 214 -17.06 -29.28 5.73
CA ALA A 214 -16.66 -29.75 7.05
C ALA A 214 -16.94 -28.76 8.18
N HIS A 215 -17.20 -27.49 7.84
CA HIS A 215 -17.31 -26.38 8.80
C HIS A 215 -18.70 -25.80 8.91
N VAL A 216 -19.67 -26.33 8.17
CA VAL A 216 -21.03 -25.80 8.09
C VAL A 216 -21.67 -25.69 9.48
N SER A 217 -22.12 -24.49 9.82
CA SER A 217 -22.75 -24.14 11.10
C SER A 217 -23.99 -23.25 10.90
N PRO A 218 -24.92 -23.19 11.87
CA PRO A 218 -26.09 -22.31 11.78
C PRO A 218 -25.78 -20.81 11.68
N ASP A 219 -24.58 -20.39 12.11
CA ASP A 219 -24.16 -18.97 12.15
C ASP A 219 -23.43 -18.54 10.86
N ASP A 220 -23.38 -19.39 9.85
CA ASP A 220 -22.67 -19.13 8.60
C ASP A 220 -23.38 -18.07 7.74
N ALA A 221 -22.60 -17.44 6.85
CA ALA A 221 -23.15 -16.48 5.90
C ALA A 221 -24.12 -17.15 4.91
N PRO A 222 -25.15 -16.45 4.40
CA PRO A 222 -25.99 -16.95 3.32
C PRO A 222 -25.20 -17.11 2.01
N PHE A 223 -25.55 -18.15 1.23
CA PHE A 223 -24.86 -18.53 0.00
C PHE A 223 -25.75 -18.43 -1.26
N LEU A 224 -25.20 -17.83 -2.33
CA LEU A 224 -25.63 -18.08 -3.69
C LEU A 224 -24.57 -18.92 -4.39
N LEU A 225 -24.95 -20.13 -4.78
CA LEU A 225 -24.13 -21.03 -5.58
C LEU A 225 -24.51 -20.86 -7.04
N ILE A 226 -23.54 -20.72 -7.93
CA ILE A 226 -23.78 -20.63 -9.39
C ILE A 226 -22.93 -21.69 -10.08
N HIS A 227 -23.56 -22.62 -10.79
CA HIS A 227 -22.84 -23.76 -11.33
C HIS A 227 -23.46 -24.26 -12.63
N GLY A 228 -22.61 -24.49 -13.64
CA GLY A 228 -22.97 -25.20 -14.86
C GLY A 228 -23.20 -26.68 -14.62
N ASP A 229 -24.26 -27.24 -15.19
CA ASP A 229 -24.58 -28.67 -15.05
C ASP A 229 -23.81 -29.60 -15.99
N ALA A 230 -23.01 -29.03 -16.91
CA ALA A 230 -22.10 -29.75 -17.79
C ALA A 230 -20.62 -29.54 -17.38
N ASP A 231 -20.37 -29.13 -16.14
CA ASP A 231 -19.03 -28.93 -15.60
C ASP A 231 -18.29 -30.25 -15.38
N ILE A 232 -17.24 -30.48 -16.18
CA ILE A 232 -16.42 -31.70 -16.12
C ILE A 232 -15.23 -31.60 -15.15
N ARG A 233 -14.97 -30.43 -14.57
CA ARG A 233 -13.84 -30.21 -13.65
C ARG A 233 -14.28 -30.29 -12.19
N VAL A 234 -15.38 -29.62 -11.87
CA VAL A 234 -16.02 -29.69 -10.56
C VAL A 234 -17.45 -30.17 -10.82
N PRO A 235 -17.82 -31.41 -10.45
CA PRO A 235 -19.17 -31.89 -10.73
C PRO A 235 -20.26 -31.02 -10.09
N PHE A 236 -21.33 -30.76 -10.83
CA PHE A 236 -22.46 -29.92 -10.40
C PHE A 236 -23.08 -30.41 -9.08
N GLU A 237 -23.11 -31.72 -8.87
CA GLU A 237 -23.64 -32.38 -7.67
C GLU A 237 -22.97 -31.88 -6.40
N ARG A 238 -21.72 -31.40 -6.47
CA ARG A 238 -21.02 -30.83 -5.31
C ARG A 238 -21.66 -29.55 -4.79
N SER A 239 -22.26 -28.75 -5.66
CA SER A 239 -23.03 -27.57 -5.24
C SER A 239 -24.41 -27.95 -4.70
N VAL A 240 -25.04 -29.00 -5.23
CA VAL A 240 -26.30 -29.53 -4.69
C VAL A 240 -26.09 -30.05 -3.26
N GLU A 241 -25.10 -30.91 -3.07
CA GLU A 241 -24.74 -31.47 -1.75
C GLU A 241 -24.44 -30.35 -0.74
N PHE A 242 -23.67 -29.33 -1.13
CA PHE A 242 -23.34 -28.22 -0.24
C PHE A 242 -24.55 -27.34 0.09
N GLN A 243 -25.43 -27.07 -0.88
CA GLN A 243 -26.69 -26.37 -0.63
C GLN A 243 -27.53 -27.11 0.41
N ASP A 244 -27.72 -28.42 0.23
CA ASP A 244 -28.50 -29.26 1.13
C ASP A 244 -27.93 -29.23 2.56
N MET A 245 -26.60 -29.27 2.69
CA MET A 245 -25.93 -29.18 3.99
C MET A 245 -26.16 -27.84 4.69
N LEU A 246 -26.02 -26.72 3.97
CA LEU A 246 -26.28 -25.37 4.49
C LEU A 246 -27.75 -25.23 4.93
N GLN A 247 -28.69 -25.62 4.08
CA GLN A 247 -30.12 -25.53 4.38
C GLN A 247 -30.53 -26.42 5.56
N LYS A 248 -29.90 -27.59 5.72
CA LYS A 248 -30.18 -28.52 6.84
C LYS A 248 -29.88 -27.90 8.21
N VAL A 249 -28.91 -26.99 8.29
CA VAL A 249 -28.58 -26.26 9.55
C VAL A 249 -29.27 -24.89 9.64
N GLY A 250 -30.13 -24.55 8.69
CA GLY A 250 -30.90 -23.30 8.67
C GLY A 250 -30.22 -22.13 7.97
N VAL A 251 -29.06 -22.34 7.34
CA VAL A 251 -28.39 -21.29 6.55
C VAL A 251 -29.09 -21.14 5.20
N GLU A 252 -29.39 -19.90 4.82
CA GLU A 252 -30.02 -19.63 3.54
C GLU A 252 -29.05 -19.89 2.38
N ALA A 253 -29.40 -20.84 1.51
CA ALA A 253 -28.61 -21.16 0.33
C ALA A 253 -29.49 -21.30 -0.93
N LYS A 254 -29.12 -20.60 -2.00
CA LYS A 254 -29.76 -20.70 -3.33
C LYS A 254 -28.76 -21.27 -4.33
N LEU A 255 -29.21 -22.13 -5.25
CA LEU A 255 -28.38 -22.68 -6.33
C LEU A 255 -28.96 -22.27 -7.69
N LEU A 256 -28.20 -21.46 -8.44
CA LEU A 256 -28.48 -21.11 -9.82
C LEU A 256 -27.76 -22.10 -10.75
N ARG A 257 -28.54 -23.02 -11.32
CA ARG A 257 -28.09 -23.96 -12.34
C ARG A 257 -27.97 -23.26 -13.70
N ILE A 258 -26.81 -23.41 -14.35
CA ILE A 258 -26.58 -22.95 -15.72
C ILE A 258 -26.65 -24.16 -16.67
N ALA A 259 -27.79 -24.31 -17.34
CA ALA A 259 -28.04 -25.45 -18.22
C ALA A 259 -27.07 -25.49 -19.41
N GLY A 260 -26.42 -26.64 -19.64
CA GLY A 260 -25.38 -26.83 -20.66
C GLY A 260 -24.06 -26.14 -20.36
N GLY A 261 -23.95 -25.41 -19.24
CA GLY A 261 -22.77 -24.64 -18.90
C GLY A 261 -21.63 -25.52 -18.39
N GLY A 262 -20.43 -25.31 -18.92
CA GLY A 262 -19.19 -25.93 -18.44
C GLY A 262 -18.42 -25.07 -17.42
N HIS A 263 -17.19 -25.48 -17.10
CA HIS A 263 -16.33 -24.80 -16.12
C HIS A 263 -15.73 -23.50 -16.68
N GLY A 264 -16.04 -22.35 -16.06
CA GLY A 264 -15.38 -21.09 -16.41
C GLY A 264 -16.14 -19.85 -15.97
N ALA A 265 -15.53 -18.68 -16.18
CA ALA A 265 -16.08 -17.39 -15.77
C ALA A 265 -17.43 -17.04 -16.42
N SER A 266 -17.70 -17.60 -17.60
CA SER A 266 -18.90 -17.36 -18.41
C SER A 266 -19.67 -18.64 -18.76
N PHE A 267 -19.39 -19.75 -18.06
CA PHE A 267 -20.06 -21.05 -18.27
C PHE A 267 -20.14 -21.48 -19.75
N PRO A 268 -18.99 -21.75 -20.42
CA PRO A 268 -18.95 -22.06 -21.84
C PRO A 268 -19.84 -23.27 -22.18
N GLY A 269 -20.53 -23.22 -23.32
CA GLY A 269 -21.45 -24.28 -23.76
C GLY A 269 -22.92 -24.07 -23.39
N ALA A 270 -23.22 -23.14 -22.48
CA ALA A 270 -24.60 -22.78 -22.17
C ALA A 270 -25.26 -22.02 -23.32
N GLU A 271 -26.44 -22.49 -23.74
CA GLU A 271 -27.31 -21.78 -24.68
C GLU A 271 -28.30 -20.91 -23.89
N ASN A 272 -28.24 -19.59 -24.08
CA ASN A 272 -29.09 -18.61 -23.38
C ASN A 272 -29.09 -18.78 -21.84
N PRO A 273 -27.91 -18.70 -21.18
CA PRO A 273 -27.84 -18.83 -19.73
C PRO A 273 -28.68 -17.72 -19.05
N PRO A 274 -29.24 -18.00 -17.85
CA PRO A 274 -29.84 -16.94 -17.04
C PRO A 274 -28.80 -15.85 -16.74
N ASP A 275 -29.25 -14.62 -16.48
CA ASP A 275 -28.35 -13.52 -16.12
C ASP A 275 -27.79 -13.71 -14.70
N TYR A 276 -26.72 -14.50 -14.62
CA TYR A 276 -26.06 -14.85 -13.38
C TYR A 276 -25.30 -13.67 -12.77
N LEU A 277 -24.96 -12.63 -13.55
CA LEU A 277 -24.37 -11.39 -13.03
C LEU A 277 -25.45 -10.59 -12.29
N ALA A 278 -26.62 -10.40 -12.91
CA ALA A 278 -27.74 -9.74 -12.28
C ALA A 278 -28.24 -10.52 -11.05
N ALA A 279 -28.26 -11.86 -11.11
CA ALA A 279 -28.63 -12.69 -9.96
C ALA A 279 -27.67 -12.48 -8.77
N ALA A 280 -26.36 -12.40 -9.01
CA ALA A 280 -25.39 -12.12 -7.96
C ALA A 280 -25.53 -10.70 -7.39
N VAL A 281 -25.76 -9.70 -8.24
CA VAL A 281 -26.04 -8.33 -7.79
C VAL A 281 -27.31 -8.30 -6.94
N ALA A 282 -28.39 -8.94 -7.39
CA ALA A 282 -29.65 -8.99 -6.63
C ALA A 282 -29.47 -9.68 -5.26
N TRP A 283 -28.63 -10.73 -5.21
CA TRP A 283 -28.30 -11.40 -3.95
C TRP A 283 -27.50 -10.51 -3.01
N PHE A 284 -26.48 -9.80 -3.50
CA PHE A 284 -25.77 -8.82 -2.67
C PHE A 284 -26.66 -7.66 -2.24
N ASP A 285 -27.56 -7.20 -3.11
CA ASP A 285 -28.52 -6.14 -2.80
C ASP A 285 -29.44 -6.58 -1.65
N GLU A 286 -30.01 -7.79 -1.75
CA GLU A 286 -30.90 -8.37 -0.75
C GLU A 286 -30.21 -8.54 0.62
N LYS A 287 -28.92 -8.93 0.64
CA LYS A 287 -28.23 -9.31 1.88
C LYS A 287 -27.36 -8.19 2.50
N LEU A 288 -26.87 -7.24 1.70
CA LEU A 288 -25.97 -6.19 2.20
C LEU A 288 -26.64 -4.81 2.30
N LYS A 289 -27.58 -4.49 1.42
CA LYS A 289 -28.21 -3.17 1.43
C LYS A 289 -29.30 -3.14 2.51
N PRO A 290 -29.47 -2.02 3.23
CA PRO A 290 -30.54 -1.88 4.21
C PRO A 290 -31.90 -1.86 3.51
N GLU A 291 -32.93 -2.42 4.13
CA GLU A 291 -34.32 -2.25 3.68
C GLU A 291 -34.67 -0.74 3.69
N SER A 292 -34.82 -0.18 2.48
CA SER A 292 -35.32 1.18 2.18
C SER A 292 -35.13 2.24 3.27
N GLY A 293 -33.91 2.75 3.37
CA GLY A 293 -33.61 4.04 3.98
C GLY A 293 -32.31 4.52 3.36
N LEU A 294 -32.39 5.55 2.50
CA LEU A 294 -31.22 6.34 2.14
C LEU A 294 -30.57 6.78 3.45
N LEU A 295 -29.48 6.11 3.84
CA LEU A 295 -28.66 6.60 4.93
C LEU A 295 -28.04 7.90 4.40
N PRO A 296 -28.31 9.06 5.02
CA PRO A 296 -27.42 10.18 4.84
C PRO A 296 -26.09 9.71 5.43
N VAL A 297 -25.07 9.58 4.58
CA VAL A 297 -23.71 9.51 5.07
C VAL A 297 -23.46 10.86 5.71
N ASP A 298 -23.45 10.87 7.04
CA ASP A 298 -22.97 11.99 7.82
C ASP A 298 -21.50 12.17 7.45
N CYS A 299 -21.20 13.16 6.60
CA CYS A 299 -19.85 13.57 6.26
C CYS A 299 -19.24 14.30 7.45
N SER A 300 -18.96 13.58 8.52
CA SER A 300 -17.95 13.99 9.49
C SER A 300 -17.22 12.76 9.99
N SER A 301 -16.05 12.50 9.41
CA SER A 301 -15.03 11.70 10.09
C SER A 301 -13.65 12.32 9.91
N ASP A 302 -13.00 12.46 11.04
CA ASP A 302 -11.56 12.60 11.18
C ASP A 302 -10.83 11.45 10.45
N SER A 303 -10.35 11.67 9.22
CA SER A 303 -9.01 11.23 8.86
C SER A 303 -8.49 11.92 7.60
N ASN A 304 -7.95 13.11 7.81
CA ASN A 304 -7.15 13.88 6.87
C ASN A 304 -5.81 13.19 6.48
N VAL A 305 -5.73 11.85 6.48
CA VAL A 305 -4.50 11.07 6.28
C VAL A 305 -4.75 9.87 5.36
N GLU A 306 -4.11 9.85 4.20
CA GLU A 306 -4.05 8.70 3.30
C GLU A 306 -2.77 7.90 3.59
N ARG A 307 -2.91 6.64 4.03
CA ARG A 307 -1.78 5.82 4.48
C ARG A 307 -1.26 4.89 3.39
N ASP A 308 0.02 4.52 3.52
CA ASP A 308 0.66 3.45 2.75
C ASP A 308 0.57 3.62 1.23
N VAL A 309 0.64 4.87 0.76
CA VAL A 309 0.72 5.16 -0.69
C VAL A 309 2.03 4.61 -1.23
N VAL A 310 1.93 3.65 -2.14
CA VAL A 310 3.06 3.08 -2.85
C VAL A 310 3.56 4.10 -3.87
N PHE A 311 4.77 4.60 -3.66
CA PHE A 311 5.41 5.52 -4.59
C PHE A 311 6.50 4.87 -5.42
N GLY A 312 6.86 3.61 -5.15
CA GLY A 312 7.82 2.87 -5.95
C GLY A 312 7.94 1.42 -5.49
N MET A 313 8.47 0.56 -6.36
CA MET A 313 8.77 -0.85 -6.07
C MET A 313 10.24 -1.12 -6.36
N VAL A 314 10.97 -1.66 -5.39
CA VAL A 314 12.38 -2.03 -5.57
C VAL A 314 12.64 -3.37 -4.92
N SER A 315 13.23 -4.32 -5.67
CA SER A 315 13.59 -5.66 -5.18
C SER A 315 12.43 -6.42 -4.51
N GLY A 316 11.20 -6.22 -5.00
CA GLY A 316 9.98 -6.83 -4.46
C GLY A 316 9.42 -6.15 -3.20
N GLY A 317 10.06 -5.10 -2.69
CA GLY A 317 9.57 -4.26 -1.59
C GLY A 317 8.91 -2.97 -2.07
N ALA A 318 7.83 -2.57 -1.41
CA ALA A 318 7.16 -1.29 -1.67
C ALA A 318 7.82 -0.14 -0.90
N LEU A 319 8.03 0.98 -1.60
CA LEU A 319 8.36 2.27 -1.00
C LEU A 319 7.05 2.98 -0.67
N LEU A 320 6.83 3.29 0.61
CA LEU A 320 5.55 3.76 1.13
C LEU A 320 5.65 5.20 1.66
N MET A 321 4.60 5.99 1.46
CA MET A 321 4.41 7.28 2.11
C MET A 321 3.02 7.41 2.74
N ASP A 322 2.89 8.24 3.76
CA ASP A 322 1.61 8.69 4.29
C ASP A 322 1.39 10.15 3.88
N VAL A 323 0.19 10.47 3.41
CA VAL A 323 -0.20 11.80 2.93
C VAL A 323 -1.17 12.44 3.90
N TYR A 324 -0.72 13.46 4.60
CA TYR A 324 -1.51 14.24 5.55
C TYR A 324 -2.06 15.47 4.82
N ARG A 325 -3.37 15.49 4.60
CA ARG A 325 -4.11 16.60 3.99
C ARG A 325 -4.59 17.56 5.06
N PRO A 326 -4.50 18.87 4.85
CA PRO A 326 -5.08 19.86 5.75
C PRO A 326 -6.59 19.99 5.53
N GLU A 327 -7.33 20.44 6.55
CA GLU A 327 -8.74 20.79 6.40
C GLU A 327 -8.96 21.94 5.39
N LYS A 328 -7.99 22.85 5.31
CA LYS A 328 -7.98 24.01 4.40
C LYS A 328 -6.70 23.99 3.56
N PRO A 329 -6.69 23.26 2.43
CA PRO A 329 -5.49 23.14 1.60
C PRO A 329 -5.12 24.46 0.93
N ASN A 330 -3.85 24.81 1.03
CA ASN A 330 -3.25 25.99 0.40
C ASN A 330 -2.65 25.68 -0.99
N GLY A 331 -2.68 24.40 -1.40
CA GLY A 331 -2.17 23.93 -2.70
C GLY A 331 -0.66 23.68 -2.74
N TYR A 332 0.05 23.73 -1.61
CA TYR A 332 1.49 23.52 -1.53
C TYR A 332 1.82 22.20 -0.83
N ALA A 333 2.93 21.57 -1.22
CA ALA A 333 3.35 20.27 -0.72
C ALA A 333 4.65 20.36 0.11
N VAL A 334 4.78 19.51 1.12
CA VAL A 334 6.05 19.32 1.85
C VAL A 334 6.37 17.84 1.98
N ILE A 335 7.57 17.44 1.54
CA ILE A 335 8.12 16.10 1.81
C ILE A 335 8.72 16.08 3.21
N HIS A 336 8.31 15.12 4.04
CA HIS A 336 8.86 14.91 5.36
C HIS A 336 9.69 13.62 5.41
N ILE A 337 10.95 13.72 5.86
CA ILE A 337 11.88 12.60 5.99
C ILE A 337 12.34 12.45 7.45
N THR A 338 11.99 11.33 8.07
CA THR A 338 12.37 11.03 9.46
C THR A 338 13.86 10.74 9.60
N GLY A 339 14.50 11.31 10.62
CA GLY A 339 15.84 10.91 11.06
C GLY A 339 15.87 9.56 11.77
N SER A 340 16.65 8.62 11.23
CA SER A 340 16.77 7.24 11.74
C SER A 340 18.19 6.65 11.58
N GLY A 341 19.19 7.48 11.29
CA GLY A 341 20.53 7.02 10.93
C GLY A 341 20.55 6.24 9.63
N TRP A 342 19.65 6.55 8.68
CA TRP A 342 19.42 5.82 7.43
C TRP A 342 18.93 4.38 7.60
N HIS A 343 18.58 3.96 8.82
CA HIS A 343 18.05 2.63 9.10
C HIS A 343 16.52 2.64 9.23
N THR A 344 15.91 1.50 8.93
CA THR A 344 14.49 1.22 9.16
C THR A 344 14.42 -0.11 9.89
N SER A 345 13.70 -0.15 11.01
CA SER A 345 13.52 -1.42 11.72
C SER A 345 12.62 -2.35 10.90
N LEU A 346 13.05 -3.59 10.73
CA LEU A 346 12.29 -4.63 10.02
C LEU A 346 11.61 -5.62 10.97
N ALA A 347 11.67 -5.35 12.28
CA ALA A 347 10.97 -6.18 13.25
C ALA A 347 9.44 -6.06 13.07
N PRO A 348 8.67 -7.14 13.24
CA PRO A 348 7.21 -7.05 13.29
C PRO A 348 6.75 -5.99 14.30
N GLY A 349 5.78 -5.16 13.91
CA GLY A 349 5.25 -4.09 14.76
C GLY A 349 6.17 -2.88 14.96
N ALA A 350 7.35 -2.84 14.33
CA ALA A 350 8.22 -1.69 14.44
C ALA A 350 7.58 -0.43 13.83
N ALA A 351 7.72 0.70 14.53
CA ALA A 351 7.24 1.98 14.03
C ALA A 351 7.93 2.31 12.69
N GLN A 352 7.12 2.56 11.66
CA GLN A 352 7.61 2.97 10.36
C GLN A 352 8.13 4.41 10.39
N GLN A 353 9.06 4.75 9.50
CA GLN A 353 9.63 6.09 9.43
C GLN A 353 8.55 7.14 9.12
N LYS A 354 7.61 6.82 8.23
CA LYS A 354 6.44 7.66 7.89
C LYS A 354 5.40 7.84 9.00
N ALA A 355 5.55 7.11 10.11
CA ALA A 355 4.68 7.20 11.29
C ALA A 355 5.45 7.61 12.56
N SER A 356 6.69 8.11 12.42
CA SER A 356 7.53 8.47 13.56
C SER A 356 7.00 9.71 14.31
N ALA A 357 7.48 9.91 15.54
CA ALA A 357 7.18 11.11 16.30
C ALA A 357 7.62 12.41 15.58
N GLN A 358 8.63 12.37 14.69
CA GLN A 358 9.06 13.53 13.92
C GLN A 358 7.97 14.03 12.97
N VAL A 359 7.12 13.14 12.45
CA VAL A 359 5.97 13.51 11.61
C VAL A 359 4.99 14.38 12.39
N ARG A 360 4.80 14.10 13.69
CA ARG A 360 3.96 14.95 14.55
C ARG A 360 4.64 16.27 14.89
N ILE A 361 5.96 16.26 15.11
CA ILE A 361 6.71 17.47 15.50
C ILE A 361 6.80 18.45 14.32
N PHE A 362 7.11 17.96 13.12
CA PHE A 362 7.34 18.80 11.94
C PHE A 362 6.11 18.87 11.03
N GLY A 363 5.41 17.76 10.82
CA GLY A 363 4.29 17.66 9.89
C GLY A 363 3.00 18.32 10.40
N LYS A 364 2.62 18.14 11.67
CA LYS A 364 1.37 18.73 12.19
C LYS A 364 1.32 20.26 12.06
N PRO A 365 2.35 21.04 12.45
CA PRO A 365 2.33 22.48 12.27
C PRO A 365 2.17 22.91 10.79
N LEU A 366 2.71 22.13 9.85
CA LEU A 366 2.58 22.39 8.41
C LEU A 366 1.17 22.07 7.90
N VAL A 367 0.58 20.95 8.35
CA VAL A 367 -0.80 20.58 8.03
C VAL A 367 -1.77 21.63 8.60
N ASP A 368 -1.56 22.08 9.83
CA ASP A 368 -2.36 23.14 10.46
C ASP A 368 -2.24 24.47 9.67
N ALA A 369 -1.09 24.72 9.03
CA ALA A 369 -0.85 25.88 8.15
C ALA A 369 -1.36 25.70 6.71
N GLY A 370 -2.02 24.58 6.41
CA GLY A 370 -2.65 24.32 5.13
C GLY A 370 -1.79 23.58 4.10
N TYR A 371 -0.60 23.08 4.46
CA TYR A 371 0.24 22.29 3.56
C TYR A 371 -0.20 20.83 3.51
N THR A 372 -0.11 20.21 2.34
CA THR A 372 -0.20 18.75 2.23
C THR A 372 1.18 18.15 2.52
N VAL A 373 1.28 17.30 3.55
CA VAL A 373 2.55 16.72 4.00
C VAL A 373 2.65 15.27 3.56
N PHE A 374 3.77 14.91 2.92
CA PHE A 374 4.07 13.55 2.46
C PHE A 374 5.20 12.97 3.31
N ALA A 375 4.87 12.13 4.28
CA ALA A 375 5.84 11.47 5.14
C ALA A 375 6.33 10.18 4.48
N VAL A 376 7.64 10.08 4.18
CA VAL A 376 8.17 9.01 3.33
C VAL A 376 8.97 7.97 4.14
N ASN A 377 8.83 6.70 3.77
CA ASN A 377 9.81 5.66 4.09
C ASN A 377 10.91 5.63 3.02
N HIS A 378 12.09 5.15 3.41
CA HIS A 378 13.15 4.78 2.48
C HIS A 378 13.73 3.41 2.87
N ARG A 379 14.43 2.76 1.93
CA ARG A 379 15.11 1.48 2.15
C ARG A 379 16.10 1.61 3.30
N THR A 380 16.25 0.57 4.12
CA THR A 380 17.19 0.58 5.24
C THR A 380 18.64 0.34 4.80
N ALA A 381 19.56 1.12 5.39
CA ALA A 381 21.02 0.97 5.26
C ALA A 381 21.56 -0.43 5.59
N SER A 382 20.82 -1.21 6.39
CA SER A 382 21.20 -2.59 6.74
C SER A 382 21.25 -3.50 5.52
N PHE A 383 20.37 -3.28 4.53
CA PHE A 383 20.27 -4.12 3.33
C PHE A 383 20.59 -3.36 2.03
N HIS A 384 20.48 -2.03 2.03
CA HIS A 384 20.67 -1.21 0.85
C HIS A 384 21.66 -0.10 1.15
N LYS A 385 22.84 -0.17 0.54
CA LYS A 385 23.90 0.84 0.71
C LYS A 385 23.57 2.10 -0.07
N TYR A 386 24.26 3.19 0.26
CA TYR A 386 24.24 4.39 -0.60
C TYR A 386 24.50 4.01 -2.07
N PRO A 387 23.78 4.60 -3.04
CA PRO A 387 22.87 5.75 -2.93
C PRO A 387 21.37 5.42 -2.70
N ALA A 388 21.00 4.19 -2.34
CA ALA A 388 19.61 3.72 -2.33
C ALA A 388 18.60 4.65 -1.63
N GLN A 389 18.96 5.22 -0.47
CA GLN A 389 18.08 6.11 0.29
C GLN A 389 17.87 7.45 -0.40
N VAL A 390 18.88 7.96 -1.11
CA VAL A 390 18.79 9.18 -1.90
C VAL A 390 17.89 8.94 -3.10
N GLU A 391 18.06 7.81 -3.79
CA GLU A 391 17.19 7.40 -4.91
C GLU A 391 15.73 7.30 -4.48
N ASP A 392 15.46 6.71 -3.31
CA ASP A 392 14.10 6.54 -2.80
C ASP A 392 13.42 7.89 -2.54
N VAL A 393 14.10 8.82 -1.87
CA VAL A 393 13.50 10.13 -1.59
C VAL A 393 13.39 10.99 -2.85
N GLN A 394 14.29 10.82 -3.83
CA GLN A 394 14.12 11.42 -5.16
C GLN A 394 12.90 10.86 -5.87
N ARG A 395 12.72 9.53 -5.84
CA ARG A 395 11.55 8.85 -6.42
C ARG A 395 10.25 9.30 -5.76
N ALA A 396 10.27 9.58 -4.44
CA ALA A 396 9.12 10.13 -3.73
C ALA A 396 8.75 11.54 -4.21
N VAL A 397 9.71 12.45 -4.34
CA VAL A 397 9.45 13.81 -4.88
C VAL A 397 8.89 13.73 -6.29
N ARG A 398 9.52 12.93 -7.15
CA ARG A 398 9.07 12.69 -8.52
C ARG A 398 7.62 12.18 -8.56
N PHE A 399 7.30 11.22 -7.70
CA PHE A 399 5.95 10.66 -7.59
C PHE A 399 4.92 11.70 -7.18
N VAL A 400 5.24 12.53 -6.17
CA VAL A 400 4.36 13.61 -5.72
C VAL A 400 4.16 14.63 -6.84
N ARG A 401 5.23 15.00 -7.54
CA ARG A 401 5.20 15.93 -8.68
C ARG A 401 4.35 15.41 -9.83
N HIS A 402 4.57 14.17 -10.26
CA HIS A 402 3.80 13.52 -11.33
C HIS A 402 2.31 13.43 -11.00
N ASN A 403 1.99 13.15 -9.74
CA ASN A 403 0.62 12.95 -9.27
C ASN A 403 0.04 14.19 -8.56
N ALA A 404 0.62 15.38 -8.75
CA ALA A 404 0.27 16.57 -7.98
C ALA A 404 -1.24 16.90 -8.02
N ALA A 405 -1.88 16.69 -9.18
CA ALA A 405 -3.31 16.86 -9.37
C ALA A 405 -4.16 16.00 -8.42
N ARG A 406 -3.70 14.79 -8.06
CA ARG A 406 -4.39 13.87 -7.13
C ARG A 406 -4.62 14.49 -5.76
N TRP A 407 -3.69 15.33 -5.30
CA TRP A 407 -3.76 15.95 -3.97
C TRP A 407 -4.07 17.44 -4.03
N GLY A 408 -4.38 17.99 -5.21
CA GLY A 408 -4.62 19.41 -5.38
C GLY A 408 -3.39 20.27 -5.04
N VAL A 409 -2.18 19.72 -5.16
CA VAL A 409 -0.93 20.44 -4.91
C VAL A 409 -0.30 20.92 -6.22
N LYS A 410 0.50 21.97 -6.15
CA LYS A 410 1.26 22.51 -7.29
C LYS A 410 2.56 21.73 -7.48
N ALA A 411 2.73 21.13 -8.67
CA ALA A 411 3.88 20.31 -9.03
C ALA A 411 5.24 21.06 -8.93
N ASP A 412 5.21 22.39 -9.08
CA ASP A 412 6.35 23.30 -9.07
C ASP A 412 6.51 24.05 -7.72
N ARG A 413 5.82 23.63 -6.66
CA ARG A 413 5.91 24.21 -5.31
C ARG A 413 5.91 23.13 -4.23
N ILE A 414 7.02 22.42 -4.15
CA ILE A 414 7.26 21.33 -3.20
C ILE A 414 8.46 21.68 -2.31
N GLY A 415 8.24 21.78 -1.00
CA GLY A 415 9.30 21.94 0.01
C GLY A 415 9.72 20.62 0.64
N GLY A 416 10.77 20.64 1.47
CA GLY A 416 11.20 19.47 2.23
C GLY A 416 11.67 19.77 3.64
N VAL A 417 11.42 18.85 4.57
CA VAL A 417 11.88 18.91 5.96
C VAL A 417 12.32 17.54 6.45
N GLY A 418 13.35 17.49 7.30
CA GLY A 418 13.74 16.23 7.94
C GLY A 418 14.79 16.41 9.03
N GLY A 419 14.78 15.50 10.01
CA GLY A 419 15.71 15.50 11.14
C GLY A 419 16.91 14.58 10.94
N SER A 420 18.09 14.94 11.45
CA SER A 420 19.29 14.09 11.48
C SER A 420 19.61 13.48 10.11
N SER A 421 19.64 12.16 9.95
CA SER A 421 19.78 11.49 8.64
C SER A 421 18.70 11.86 7.62
N GLY A 422 17.47 12.15 8.05
CA GLY A 422 16.41 12.67 7.19
C GLY A 422 16.65 14.13 6.79
N GLY A 423 17.32 14.91 7.64
CA GLY A 423 17.83 16.24 7.31
C GLY A 423 18.96 16.18 6.29
N HIS A 424 19.85 15.19 6.40
CA HIS A 424 20.84 14.88 5.36
C HIS A 424 20.17 14.53 4.03
N LEU A 425 19.18 13.64 4.01
CA LEU A 425 18.44 13.30 2.78
C LEU A 425 17.67 14.52 2.22
N THR A 426 17.14 15.38 3.08
CA THR A 426 16.51 16.65 2.69
C THR A 426 17.53 17.60 2.03
N ALA A 427 18.75 17.68 2.57
CA ALA A 427 19.84 18.45 1.97
C ALA A 427 20.32 17.83 0.64
N MET A 428 20.40 16.50 0.53
CA MET A 428 20.68 15.83 -0.75
C MET A 428 19.62 16.18 -1.80
N LEU A 429 18.33 16.17 -1.46
CA LEU A 429 17.25 16.59 -2.39
C LEU A 429 17.35 18.06 -2.82
N GLY A 430 17.93 18.91 -1.99
CA GLY A 430 18.13 20.32 -2.31
C GLY A 430 19.32 20.56 -3.23
N PHE A 431 20.47 19.93 -2.93
CA PHE A 431 21.76 20.29 -3.53
C PHE A 431 22.23 19.32 -4.62
N LEU A 432 21.89 18.04 -4.53
CA LEU A 432 22.22 17.08 -5.59
C LEU A 432 21.33 17.34 -6.81
N ASP A 433 21.89 17.24 -8.02
CA ASP A 433 21.09 17.34 -9.23
C ASP A 433 19.96 16.29 -9.21
N GLY A 434 18.73 16.80 -9.30
CA GLY A 434 17.50 16.02 -9.28
C GLY A 434 16.86 15.91 -10.66
N LYS A 435 17.58 16.19 -11.75
CA LYS A 435 17.02 16.11 -13.11
C LYS A 435 16.38 14.73 -13.36
N GLY A 436 15.18 14.74 -13.94
CA GLY A 436 14.55 13.53 -14.43
C GLY A 436 15.14 13.09 -15.77
N ASP A 437 15.03 11.81 -16.08
CA ASP A 437 15.45 11.29 -17.39
C ASP A 437 14.27 11.38 -18.37
N PRO A 438 14.30 12.25 -19.39
CA PRO A 438 13.20 12.41 -20.34
C PRO A 438 12.83 11.12 -21.09
N ASP A 439 13.78 10.19 -21.23
CA ASP A 439 13.64 8.95 -21.98
C ASP A 439 13.27 7.75 -21.07
N ASP A 440 13.09 7.95 -19.76
CA ASP A 440 12.75 6.87 -18.84
C ASP A 440 11.37 6.26 -19.18
N PRO A 441 11.23 4.92 -19.23
CA PRO A 441 9.93 4.29 -19.50
C PRO A 441 8.86 4.59 -18.43
N ASP A 442 9.25 4.83 -17.17
CA ASP A 442 8.34 5.27 -16.12
C ASP A 442 8.18 6.80 -16.18
N PRO A 443 6.97 7.32 -16.48
CA PRO A 443 6.75 8.75 -16.58
C PRO A 443 7.05 9.51 -15.28
N VAL A 444 7.03 8.83 -14.12
CA VAL A 444 7.43 9.44 -12.86
C VAL A 444 8.92 9.76 -12.85
N ASN A 445 9.78 8.90 -13.38
CA ASN A 445 11.22 9.12 -13.39
C ASN A 445 11.68 10.26 -14.32
N ARG A 446 10.79 10.70 -15.22
CA ARG A 446 11.00 11.88 -16.07
C ARG A 446 10.85 13.19 -15.30
N GLU A 447 10.16 13.17 -14.17
CA GLU A 447 9.99 14.35 -13.33
C GLU A 447 11.30 14.73 -12.64
N SER A 448 11.46 16.02 -12.37
CA SER A 448 12.52 16.47 -11.46
C SER A 448 12.28 15.91 -10.05
N ALA A 449 13.35 15.81 -9.25
CA ALA A 449 13.33 15.60 -7.81
C ALA A 449 13.71 16.87 -7.01
N LYS A 450 13.97 18.00 -7.69
CA LYS A 450 14.44 19.23 -7.05
C LYS A 450 13.34 19.88 -6.21
N LEU A 451 13.66 20.26 -4.98
CA LEU A 451 12.76 20.97 -4.06
C LEU A 451 12.88 22.49 -4.22
N GLN A 452 11.83 23.22 -3.87
CA GLN A 452 11.76 24.68 -4.01
C GLN A 452 12.21 25.43 -2.75
N CYS A 453 12.14 24.79 -1.58
CA CYS A 453 12.74 25.25 -0.33
C CYS A 453 12.99 24.06 0.59
N ILE A 454 14.01 24.14 1.43
CA ILE A 454 14.35 23.03 2.33
C ILE A 454 14.58 23.50 3.76
N LEU A 455 14.26 22.60 4.71
CA LEU A 455 14.57 22.75 6.12
C LEU A 455 15.23 21.48 6.69
N PRO A 456 16.56 21.31 6.50
CA PRO A 456 17.33 20.28 7.17
C PRO A 456 17.49 20.58 8.67
N TRP A 457 17.16 19.63 9.53
CA TRP A 457 17.20 19.79 10.99
C TRP A 457 18.29 18.93 11.62
N ALA A 458 19.24 19.57 12.31
CA ALA A 458 20.49 18.96 12.79
C ALA A 458 21.15 17.99 11.77
N PRO A 459 21.35 18.42 10.50
CA PRO A 459 21.79 17.52 9.43
C PRO A 459 23.30 17.23 9.50
N PRO A 460 23.73 15.98 9.27
CA PRO A 460 25.11 15.73 8.83
C PRO A 460 25.27 16.21 7.38
N MET A 461 26.30 17.01 7.11
CA MET A 461 26.49 17.74 5.84
C MET A 461 27.81 17.38 5.14
N ASP A 462 28.85 17.09 5.92
CA ASP A 462 30.19 16.64 5.51
C ASP A 462 30.57 15.40 6.32
N LEU A 463 30.41 14.24 5.69
CA LEU A 463 30.64 12.93 6.30
C LEU A 463 32.13 12.62 6.45
N VAL A 464 32.99 13.21 5.63
CA VAL A 464 34.45 13.07 5.77
C VAL A 464 34.90 13.73 7.07
N ALA A 465 34.53 15.01 7.25
CA ALA A 465 34.85 15.77 8.46
C ALA A 465 34.22 15.14 9.72
N MET A 466 33.00 14.62 9.61
CA MET A 466 32.32 13.98 10.73
C MET A 466 32.92 12.62 11.09
N ASN A 467 33.37 11.83 10.10
CA ASN A 467 34.04 10.55 10.36
C ASN A 467 35.38 10.75 11.08
N ALA A 468 36.20 11.72 10.65
CA ALA A 468 37.47 12.04 11.30
C ALA A 468 37.32 12.40 12.79
N ARG A 469 36.16 12.93 13.19
CA ARG A 469 35.90 13.37 14.57
C ARG A 469 35.33 12.28 15.48
N PHE A 470 34.58 11.31 14.94
CA PHE A 470 33.81 10.35 15.76
C PHE A 470 34.01 8.88 15.39
N GLY A 471 34.68 8.56 14.27
CA GLY A 471 34.82 7.19 13.78
C GLY A 471 33.49 6.44 13.70
N ASN A 472 32.46 7.07 13.11
CA ASN A 472 31.07 6.67 13.29
C ASN A 472 30.74 5.34 12.58
N PRO A 473 30.45 4.24 13.32
CA PRO A 473 30.11 2.94 12.74
C PRO A 473 28.86 2.97 11.85
N THR A 474 27.98 3.96 12.06
CA THR A 474 26.78 4.15 11.24
C THR A 474 27.14 4.44 9.78
N PHE A 475 28.20 5.20 9.54
CA PHE A 475 28.63 5.57 8.19
C PHE A 475 29.22 4.39 7.45
N SER A 476 30.11 3.63 8.10
CA SER A 476 30.70 2.45 7.48
C SER A 476 29.67 1.35 7.24
N SER A 477 28.69 1.20 8.15
CA SER A 477 27.54 0.32 7.95
C SER A 477 26.72 0.74 6.72
N TRP A 478 26.38 2.01 6.59
CA TRP A 478 25.55 2.52 5.50
C TRP A 478 26.26 2.58 4.14
N LEU A 479 27.49 3.09 4.11
CA LEU A 479 28.28 3.23 2.88
C LEU A 479 28.94 1.91 2.46
N GLY A 480 29.03 0.93 3.37
CA GLY A 480 29.69 -0.36 3.10
C GLY A 480 31.21 -0.29 3.10
N MET A 481 31.79 0.89 3.34
CA MET A 481 33.23 1.09 3.44
C MET A 481 33.58 1.92 4.69
N ARG A 482 34.64 1.53 5.38
CA ARG A 482 35.19 2.29 6.50
C ARG A 482 36.26 3.25 6.00
N LEU A 483 36.13 4.53 6.34
CA LEU A 483 37.15 5.55 6.10
C LEU A 483 38.07 5.65 7.33
N MET A 484 39.37 5.52 7.12
CA MET A 484 40.42 5.67 8.13
C MET A 484 41.09 7.03 8.00
N GLU A 485 41.65 7.57 9.09
CA GLU A 485 42.39 8.86 9.05
C GLU A 485 43.60 8.83 8.12
N THR A 486 44.18 7.64 7.88
CA THR A 486 45.33 7.44 6.98
C THR A 486 44.94 7.34 5.50
N ASP A 487 43.65 7.28 5.18
CA ASP A 487 43.20 7.13 3.80
C ASP A 487 43.35 8.46 3.03
N ALA A 488 44.09 8.43 1.92
CA ALA A 488 44.26 9.59 1.06
C ALA A 488 42.94 9.98 0.35
N GLU A 489 42.81 11.25 -0.04
CA GLU A 489 41.62 11.76 -0.76
C GLU A 489 41.30 11.01 -2.06
N THR A 490 42.31 10.37 -2.65
CA THR A 490 42.20 9.61 -3.90
C THR A 490 41.59 8.21 -3.71
N THR A 491 41.48 7.73 -2.48
CA THR A 491 40.91 6.40 -2.15
C THR A 491 39.43 6.32 -2.46
N ALA A 492 38.94 5.10 -2.72
CA ALA A 492 37.52 4.86 -3.01
C ALA A 492 36.62 5.22 -1.81
N GLN A 493 37.09 4.94 -0.59
CA GLN A 493 36.44 5.27 0.67
C GLN A 493 36.23 6.77 0.80
N HIS A 494 37.31 7.55 0.61
CA HIS A 494 37.23 9.00 0.74
C HIS A 494 36.31 9.60 -0.33
N LYS A 495 36.41 9.12 -1.57
CA LYS A 495 35.51 9.53 -2.67
C LYS A 495 34.04 9.22 -2.35
N LEU A 496 33.74 8.05 -1.79
CA LEU A 496 32.37 7.66 -1.44
C LEU A 496 31.79 8.50 -0.28
N TYR A 497 32.56 8.77 0.77
CA TYR A 497 32.13 9.64 1.88
C TYR A 497 31.91 11.07 1.40
N ARG A 498 32.81 11.53 0.53
CA ARG A 498 32.69 12.81 -0.15
C ARG A 498 31.41 12.82 -0.98
N GLU A 499 31.19 11.87 -1.88
CA GLU A 499 29.96 11.70 -2.67
C GLU A 499 28.67 11.74 -1.83
N ALA A 500 28.64 11.03 -0.70
CA ALA A 500 27.48 11.03 0.19
C ALA A 500 27.33 12.31 1.04
N SER A 501 28.16 13.34 0.87
CA SER A 501 28.12 14.59 1.64
C SER A 501 27.37 15.72 0.90
N PRO A 502 26.19 16.17 1.38
CA PRO A 502 25.43 17.23 0.72
C PRO A 502 26.22 18.53 0.51
N MET A 503 27.12 18.85 1.43
CA MET A 503 27.86 20.13 1.44
C MET A 503 28.74 20.35 0.20
N GLN A 504 29.12 19.30 -0.51
CA GLN A 504 29.96 19.43 -1.71
C GLN A 504 29.17 19.86 -2.95
N TYR A 505 27.86 19.64 -2.95
CA TYR A 505 27.00 19.89 -4.09
C TYR A 505 26.45 21.32 -4.09
N ILE A 506 26.72 22.09 -3.03
CA ILE A 506 26.19 23.44 -2.89
C ILE A 506 26.59 24.32 -4.07
N SER A 507 25.59 24.92 -4.73
CA SER A 507 25.73 25.79 -5.89
C SER A 507 24.75 26.96 -5.84
N ALA A 508 24.90 27.92 -6.77
CA ALA A 508 24.09 29.15 -6.79
C ALA A 508 22.62 28.92 -7.20
N ASP A 509 22.29 27.76 -7.76
CA ASP A 509 20.94 27.38 -8.19
C ASP A 509 20.19 26.54 -7.14
N ASP A 510 20.74 26.39 -5.94
CA ASP A 510 20.13 25.65 -4.84
C ASP A 510 18.92 26.37 -4.22
N PRO A 511 17.98 25.62 -3.62
CA PRO A 511 16.81 26.22 -3.00
C PRO A 511 17.16 26.99 -1.70
N PRO A 512 16.36 28.01 -1.35
CA PRO A 512 16.40 28.63 -0.03
C PRO A 512 16.41 27.57 1.09
N THR A 513 17.41 27.68 1.97
CA THR A 513 17.69 26.70 3.02
C THR A 513 17.65 27.31 4.42
N LEU A 514 16.73 26.83 5.26
CA LEU A 514 16.74 27.10 6.70
C LEU A 514 17.30 25.89 7.44
N ILE A 515 18.32 26.08 8.28
CA ILE A 515 18.83 25.01 9.14
C ILE A 515 18.50 25.32 10.59
N VAL A 516 18.03 24.31 11.34
CA VAL A 516 17.81 24.41 12.79
C VAL A 516 18.71 23.41 13.51
N HIS A 517 19.45 23.84 14.52
CA HIS A 517 20.45 22.98 15.19
C HIS A 517 20.68 23.42 16.64
N GLY A 518 20.75 22.47 17.57
CA GLY A 518 21.10 22.74 18.97
C GLY A 518 22.61 22.93 19.18
N ASP A 519 23.00 23.81 20.10
CA ASP A 519 24.42 24.04 20.43
C ASP A 519 25.01 23.00 21.40
N ALA A 520 24.16 22.16 22.00
CA ALA A 520 24.54 21.04 22.87
C ALA A 520 24.42 19.68 22.17
N ASP A 521 24.31 19.67 20.84
CA ASP A 521 24.24 18.45 20.03
C ASP A 521 25.58 17.70 20.03
N LYS A 522 25.56 16.48 20.59
CA LYS A 522 26.73 15.60 20.69
C LYS A 522 26.76 14.52 19.60
N ALA A 523 25.69 14.37 18.83
CA ALA A 523 25.60 13.36 17.77
C ALA A 523 26.02 13.95 16.42
N VAL A 524 25.55 15.16 16.12
CA VAL A 524 25.95 15.92 14.94
C VAL A 524 26.48 17.28 15.42
N PRO A 525 27.75 17.64 15.16
CA PRO A 525 28.26 18.93 15.62
C PRO A 525 27.58 20.10 14.91
N LEU A 526 27.26 21.16 15.68
CA LEU A 526 26.74 22.43 15.15
C LEU A 526 27.58 23.00 13.98
N ALA A 527 28.89 22.77 13.98
CA ALA A 527 29.80 23.21 12.92
C ALA A 527 29.39 22.72 11.52
N GLN A 528 28.72 21.57 11.41
CA GLN A 528 28.17 21.05 10.15
C GLN A 528 27.18 22.04 9.52
N SER A 529 26.30 22.61 10.33
CA SER A 529 25.30 23.58 9.89
C SER A 529 25.87 24.98 9.70
N GLN A 530 26.82 25.39 10.53
CA GLN A 530 27.48 26.69 10.40
C GLN A 530 28.25 26.79 9.07
N GLU A 531 29.03 25.76 8.72
CA GLU A 531 29.78 25.76 7.45
C GLU A 531 28.86 25.61 6.23
N ALA A 532 27.77 24.85 6.35
CA ALA A 532 26.76 24.76 5.29
C ALA A 532 26.13 26.13 4.98
N VAL A 533 25.65 26.86 5.99
CA VAL A 533 25.03 28.18 5.79
C VAL A 533 26.05 29.20 5.27
N LYS A 534 27.30 29.14 5.72
CA LYS A 534 28.38 29.99 5.19
C LYS A 534 28.62 29.73 3.70
N LYS A 535 28.68 28.46 3.27
CA LYS A 535 28.84 28.09 1.85
C LYS A 535 27.63 28.51 1.00
N LEU A 536 26.41 28.27 1.48
CA LEU A 536 25.18 28.69 0.80
C LEU A 536 25.15 30.21 0.57
N ARG A 537 25.45 30.99 1.61
CA ARG A 537 25.54 32.46 1.49
C ARG A 537 26.63 32.91 0.54
N ALA A 538 27.79 32.26 0.55
CA ALA A 538 28.88 32.55 -0.39
C ALA A 538 28.51 32.23 -1.84
N ALA A 539 27.63 31.24 -2.07
CA ALA A 539 27.06 30.92 -3.38
C ALA A 539 25.88 31.83 -3.78
N GLY A 540 25.45 32.75 -2.91
CA GLY A 540 24.30 33.64 -3.16
C GLY A 540 22.93 33.04 -2.85
N VAL A 541 22.88 31.87 -2.21
CA VAL A 541 21.63 31.19 -1.85
C VAL A 541 21.07 31.77 -0.54
N PRO A 542 19.77 32.10 -0.47
CA PRO A 542 19.14 32.51 0.79
C PRO A 542 19.27 31.40 1.85
N ALA A 543 19.99 31.69 2.93
CA ALA A 543 20.23 30.71 3.97
C ALA A 543 20.25 31.29 5.39
N GLU A 544 19.58 30.59 6.30
CA GLU A 544 19.44 30.93 7.70
C GLU A 544 19.82 29.76 8.62
N LEU A 545 20.37 30.09 9.80
CA LEU A 545 20.66 29.12 10.86
C LEU A 545 19.99 29.57 12.14
N ILE A 546 19.07 28.77 12.66
CA ILE A 546 18.53 28.93 14.01
C ILE A 546 19.30 28.00 14.94
N VAL A 547 20.08 28.59 15.85
CA VAL A 547 20.76 27.86 16.92
C VAL A 547 19.82 27.74 18.12
N VAL A 548 19.62 26.54 18.64
CA VAL A 548 18.76 26.26 19.80
C VAL A 548 19.63 26.13 21.06
N PRO A 549 19.65 27.15 21.96
CA PRO A 549 20.54 27.17 23.12
C PRO A 549 20.22 26.05 24.11
N GLY A 550 21.24 25.31 24.54
CA GLY A 550 21.13 24.12 25.39
C GLY A 550 20.56 22.88 24.70
N GLY A 551 20.18 22.97 23.42
CA GLY A 551 19.49 21.90 22.71
C GLY A 551 20.40 20.73 22.36
N ALA A 552 20.10 19.53 22.88
CA ALA A 552 20.76 18.28 22.49
C ALA A 552 20.11 17.65 21.23
N HIS A 553 20.74 16.62 20.65
CA HIS A 553 20.22 15.95 19.45
C HIS A 553 18.81 15.38 19.66
N GLY A 554 17.87 15.73 18.78
CA GLY A 554 16.51 15.19 18.79
C GLY A 554 15.49 16.14 18.18
N GLY A 555 14.30 15.63 17.84
CA GLY A 555 13.27 16.41 17.14
C GLY A 555 12.75 17.63 17.89
N GLN A 556 12.84 17.65 19.22
CA GLN A 556 12.43 18.79 20.06
C GLN A 556 13.59 19.47 20.79
N PHE A 557 14.84 19.09 20.49
CA PHE A 557 16.05 19.53 21.19
C PHE A 557 15.96 19.40 22.73
N PRO A 558 16.07 18.17 23.27
CA PRO A 558 16.04 17.95 24.73
C PRO A 558 17.08 18.82 25.44
N GLY A 559 16.71 19.38 26.60
CA GLY A 559 17.61 20.26 27.36
C GLY A 559 17.70 21.70 26.83
N LYS A 560 16.98 22.04 25.75
CA LYS A 560 16.89 23.43 25.29
C LYS A 560 16.44 24.36 26.42
N ARG A 561 17.02 25.55 26.44
CA ARG A 561 16.66 26.59 27.40
C ARG A 561 15.26 27.12 27.11
N ALA A 562 14.62 27.69 28.13
CA ALA A 562 13.28 28.27 28.02
C ALA A 562 13.22 29.48 27.06
N ASP A 563 14.35 30.17 26.85
CA ASP A 563 14.52 31.28 25.92
C ASP A 563 14.92 30.82 24.50
N ALA A 564 14.82 29.52 24.20
CA ALA A 564 15.06 29.01 22.86
C ALA A 564 14.12 29.67 21.83
N PRO A 565 14.61 30.05 20.64
CA PRO A 565 13.78 30.62 19.58
C PRO A 565 12.62 29.69 19.21
N ASP A 566 11.49 30.25 18.80
CA ASP A 566 10.37 29.49 18.24
C ASP A 566 10.69 29.04 16.80
N TYR A 567 11.46 27.97 16.71
CA TYR A 567 11.89 27.36 15.48
C TYR A 567 10.77 26.63 14.72
N ILE A 568 9.65 26.27 15.37
CA ILE A 568 8.50 25.63 14.70
C ILE A 568 7.73 26.67 13.91
N SER A 569 7.45 27.83 14.51
CA SER A 569 6.83 28.93 13.77
C SER A 569 7.77 29.47 12.69
N ALA A 570 9.09 29.45 12.92
CA ALA A 570 10.07 29.82 11.90
C ALA A 570 10.05 28.87 10.69
N MET A 571 9.90 27.56 10.91
CA MET A 571 9.70 26.58 9.83
C MET A 571 8.49 26.93 8.96
N VAL A 572 7.33 27.18 9.58
CA VAL A 572 6.12 27.51 8.83
C VAL A 572 6.30 28.81 8.05
N ARG A 573 6.89 29.86 8.67
CA ARG A 573 7.19 31.12 7.99
C ARG A 573 8.14 30.96 6.81
N TRP A 574 9.16 30.10 6.94
CA TRP A 574 10.10 29.81 5.85
C TRP A 574 9.41 29.15 4.65
N MET A 575 8.56 28.16 4.93
CA MET A 575 7.75 27.50 3.90
C MET A 575 6.76 28.48 3.26
N ASP A 576 6.15 29.38 4.04
CA ASP A 576 5.23 30.40 3.54
C ASP A 576 5.95 31.35 2.59
N GLN A 577 7.11 31.87 3.00
CA GLN A 577 7.90 32.80 2.21
C GLN A 577 8.34 32.18 0.88
N HIS A 578 8.81 30.94 0.86
CA HIS A 578 9.45 30.40 -0.33
C HIS A 578 8.57 29.50 -1.22
N LEU A 579 7.40 29.06 -0.75
CA LEU A 579 6.45 28.30 -1.57
C LEU A 579 5.24 29.11 -2.03
N LYS A 580 4.83 30.14 -1.28
CA LYS A 580 3.63 30.92 -1.64
C LYS A 580 3.90 32.03 -2.66
N GLU A 581 5.16 32.39 -2.87
CA GLU A 581 5.62 33.41 -3.82
C GLU A 581 5.56 32.98 -5.30
#